data_AF-A0A1M6W6L5-F1
#
_entry.id   AF-A0A1M6W6L5-F1
#
_cell.length_a   1.000
_cell.length_b   1.000
_cell.length_c   1.000
_cell.angle_alpha   90.00
_cell.angle_beta   90.00
_cell.angle_gamma   90.00
#
_symmetry.space_group_name_H-M   'P 1'
#
loop_
_entity.id
_entity.type
_entity.pdbx_description
1 polymer ?
#
loop_
_entity_poly.entity_id
_entity_poly.type
_entity_poly.pdbx_seq_one_letter_code
_entity_poly.pdbx_strand_id
1 'polypeptide(L)'
;MVIDTSSCDSIKKTIIENFGLTKSQLDDLALQIYDNVGKRDSQFSDAIYQLEARIEARKIIDKYFCKQLPDEIMLFHLSRRLNGEEDMSGCNLDSLLTTKSVLSDFLKKYDVYFSKNEDGSINIIYKNNLISLSNEFQDGVGYLRNRLGHNKNRIDNCFNGFMFGYALEELEYTKTLRNGPEFLQCLDSFLKNQNLLKNQNLLENQNFLNDYKENSTYYCFSYKLPLNSVIFDCSNKLTPKEKNYYLIERILIRIYEDTFLGKNKRKINPILHLSQYENIPSEFLVDRKTL
;
A
#
# COMPACT_ATOMS: atom_id res chain seq x y z
N MET A 1 -0.10 22.50 0.47
CA MET A 1 -1.50 22.07 0.23
C MET A 1 -1.55 20.55 0.10
N VAL A 2 -2.49 19.93 0.81
CA VAL A 2 -2.87 18.52 0.66
C VAL A 2 -4.29 18.43 0.08
N ILE A 3 -4.56 17.38 -0.70
CA ILE A 3 -5.92 17.01 -1.08
C ILE A 3 -6.35 15.86 -0.19
N ASP A 4 -7.35 16.10 0.66
CA ASP A 4 -7.87 15.07 1.57
C ASP A 4 -8.63 14.00 0.78
N THR A 5 -7.98 12.84 0.61
CA THR A 5 -8.52 11.67 -0.10
C THR A 5 -9.16 10.65 0.84
N SER A 6 -9.53 11.05 2.06
CA SER A 6 -10.26 10.21 3.02
C SER A 6 -11.74 10.02 2.66
N SER A 7 -12.33 10.90 1.85
CA SER A 7 -13.71 10.81 1.36
C SER A 7 -13.88 11.42 -0.03
N CYS A 8 -14.90 10.95 -0.78
CA CYS A 8 -15.23 11.53 -2.09
C CYS A 8 -15.62 13.03 -1.98
N ASP A 9 -16.34 13.39 -0.92
CA ASP A 9 -16.78 14.77 -0.68
C ASP A 9 -15.59 15.69 -0.35
N SER A 10 -14.65 15.23 0.48
CA SER A 10 -13.40 15.97 0.77
C SER A 10 -12.59 16.26 -0.49
N ILE A 11 -12.47 15.28 -1.38
CA ILE A 11 -11.79 15.42 -2.67
C ILE A 11 -12.48 16.48 -3.52
N LYS A 12 -13.80 16.32 -3.74
CA LYS A 12 -14.58 17.24 -4.59
C LYS A 12 -14.51 18.66 -4.06
N LYS A 13 -14.68 18.85 -2.75
CA LYS A 13 -14.55 20.15 -2.08
C LYS A 13 -13.18 20.78 -2.37
N THR A 14 -12.10 20.04 -2.14
CA THR A 14 -10.74 20.58 -2.34
C THR A 14 -10.48 20.95 -3.80
N ILE A 15 -10.92 20.13 -4.76
CA ILE A 15 -10.77 20.43 -6.19
C ILE A 15 -11.58 21.66 -6.59
N ILE A 16 -12.84 21.77 -6.15
CA ILE A 16 -13.69 22.94 -6.39
C ILE A 16 -13.01 24.21 -5.89
N GLU A 17 -12.54 24.20 -4.64
CA GLU A 17 -11.88 25.36 -4.02
C GLU A 17 -10.57 25.72 -4.71
N ASN A 18 -9.72 24.73 -5.03
CA ASN A 18 -8.40 24.93 -5.60
C ASN A 18 -8.43 25.36 -7.07
N PHE A 19 -9.42 24.91 -7.84
CA PHE A 19 -9.61 25.30 -9.24
C PHE A 19 -10.57 26.48 -9.41
N GLY A 20 -11.20 26.96 -8.33
CA GLY A 20 -12.20 28.03 -8.40
C GLY A 20 -13.43 27.65 -9.21
N LEU A 21 -13.86 26.39 -9.11
CA LEU A 21 -15.00 25.84 -9.85
C LEU A 21 -16.27 25.90 -9.00
N THR A 22 -17.41 25.69 -9.65
CA THR A 22 -18.65 25.25 -9.03
C THR A 22 -18.77 23.73 -9.10
N LYS A 23 -19.71 23.14 -8.35
CA LYS A 23 -20.01 21.71 -8.44
C LYS A 23 -20.39 21.28 -9.86
N SER A 24 -21.29 22.03 -10.52
CA SER A 24 -21.70 21.74 -11.90
C SER A 24 -20.52 21.73 -12.87
N GLN A 25 -19.61 22.71 -12.74
CA GLN A 25 -18.42 22.74 -13.59
C GLN A 25 -17.50 21.54 -13.36
N LEU A 26 -17.33 21.08 -12.11
CA LEU A 26 -16.55 19.87 -11.84
C LEU A 26 -17.22 18.62 -12.45
N ASP A 27 -18.53 18.50 -12.33
CA ASP A 27 -19.30 17.40 -12.91
C ASP A 27 -19.20 17.42 -14.45
N ASP A 28 -19.28 18.60 -15.08
CA ASP A 28 -19.10 18.78 -16.53
C ASP A 28 -17.68 18.40 -17.00
N LEU A 29 -16.66 18.68 -16.19
CA LEU A 29 -15.27 18.30 -16.49
C LEU A 29 -15.07 16.78 -16.37
N ALA A 30 -15.66 16.16 -15.36
CA ALA A 30 -15.65 14.71 -15.22
C ALA A 30 -16.40 14.04 -16.38
N LEU A 31 -17.52 14.62 -16.83
CA LEU A 31 -18.25 14.17 -18.01
C LEU A 31 -17.42 14.31 -19.28
N GLN A 32 -16.64 15.39 -19.45
CA GLN A 32 -15.73 15.55 -20.59
C GLN A 32 -14.68 14.42 -20.66
N ILE A 33 -14.10 14.01 -19.53
CA ILE A 33 -13.18 12.86 -19.50
C ILE A 33 -13.93 11.60 -19.93
N TYR A 34 -15.11 11.35 -19.35
CA TYR A 34 -15.93 10.18 -19.69
C TYR A 34 -16.28 10.14 -21.18
N ASP A 35 -16.73 11.24 -21.74
CA ASP A 35 -17.10 11.36 -23.15
C ASP A 35 -15.90 11.14 -24.08
N ASN A 36 -14.74 11.71 -23.76
CA ASN A 36 -13.56 11.62 -24.62
C ASN A 36 -12.88 10.25 -24.58
N VAL A 37 -12.94 9.57 -23.43
CA VAL A 37 -12.36 8.23 -23.25
C VAL A 37 -13.37 7.15 -23.65
N GLY A 38 -14.64 7.28 -23.24
CA GLY A 38 -15.71 6.30 -23.51
C GLY A 38 -16.21 6.27 -24.96
N LYS A 39 -15.93 7.30 -25.77
CA LYS A 39 -16.15 7.28 -27.23
C LYS A 39 -15.07 6.48 -27.98
N ARG A 40 -13.97 6.09 -27.33
CA ARG A 40 -12.91 5.26 -27.89
C ARG A 40 -13.16 3.82 -27.45
N ASP A 41 -13.17 2.91 -28.41
CA ASP A 41 -13.78 1.58 -28.35
C ASP A 41 -13.48 0.75 -27.08
N SER A 42 -14.46 -0.04 -26.64
CA SER A 42 -14.46 -0.81 -25.38
C SER A 42 -13.48 -2.01 -25.31
N GLN A 43 -12.55 -2.11 -26.25
CA GLN A 43 -11.63 -3.25 -26.42
C GLN A 43 -10.21 -2.99 -25.88
N PHE A 44 -9.95 -1.80 -25.32
CA PHE A 44 -8.63 -1.47 -24.80
C PHE A 44 -8.33 -2.13 -23.45
N SER A 45 -7.06 -2.44 -23.22
CA SER A 45 -6.59 -2.87 -21.90
C SER A 45 -6.75 -1.74 -20.88
N ASP A 46 -6.94 -2.08 -19.60
CA ASP A 46 -7.03 -1.12 -18.48
C ASP A 46 -5.89 -0.08 -18.50
N ALA A 47 -4.68 -0.49 -18.94
CA ALA A 47 -3.52 0.39 -19.04
C ALA A 47 -3.67 1.49 -20.09
N ILE A 48 -4.21 1.17 -21.27
CA ILE A 48 -4.45 2.15 -22.33
C ILE A 48 -5.55 3.11 -21.91
N TYR A 49 -6.64 2.58 -21.34
CA TYR A 49 -7.74 3.39 -20.82
C TYR A 49 -7.25 4.42 -19.79
N GLN A 50 -6.42 4.00 -18.85
CA GLN A 50 -5.86 4.88 -17.82
C GLN A 50 -4.90 5.92 -18.41
N LEU A 51 -4.15 5.58 -19.45
CA LEU A 51 -3.31 6.55 -20.16
C LEU A 51 -4.15 7.63 -20.85
N GLU A 52 -5.21 7.25 -21.55
CA GLU A 52 -6.10 8.20 -22.22
C GLU A 52 -6.83 9.11 -21.23
N ALA A 53 -7.36 8.54 -20.15
CA ALA A 53 -7.99 9.31 -19.09
C ALA A 53 -7.03 10.33 -18.46
N ARG A 54 -5.74 9.99 -18.30
CA ARG A 54 -4.72 10.93 -17.82
C ARG A 54 -4.45 12.04 -18.83
N ILE A 55 -4.41 11.74 -20.13
CA ILE A 55 -4.23 12.76 -21.17
C ILE A 55 -5.39 13.77 -21.13
N GLU A 56 -6.63 13.30 -20.99
CA GLU A 56 -7.79 14.20 -20.89
C GLU A 56 -7.79 14.99 -19.57
N ALA A 57 -7.45 14.36 -18.44
CA ALA A 57 -7.28 15.05 -17.17
C ALA A 57 -6.17 16.13 -17.24
N ARG A 58 -5.06 15.86 -17.93
CA ARG A 58 -3.98 16.82 -18.14
C ARG A 58 -4.46 18.08 -18.87
N LYS A 59 -5.23 17.92 -19.95
CA LYS A 59 -5.81 19.06 -20.69
C LYS A 59 -6.67 19.94 -19.81
N ILE A 60 -7.43 19.35 -18.87
CA ILE A 60 -8.22 20.09 -17.89
C ILE A 60 -7.29 20.88 -16.96
N ILE A 61 -6.25 20.25 -16.43
CA ILE A 61 -5.29 20.94 -15.56
C ILE A 61 -4.60 22.11 -16.27
N ASP A 62 -4.22 21.94 -17.53
CA ASP A 62 -3.54 22.98 -18.31
C ASP A 62 -4.50 24.15 -18.67
N LYS A 63 -5.80 23.86 -18.82
CA LYS A 63 -6.83 24.85 -19.17
C LYS A 63 -7.29 25.67 -17.96
N TYR A 64 -7.36 25.08 -16.78
CA TYR A 64 -7.91 25.73 -15.59
C TYR A 64 -6.82 26.17 -14.61
N PHE A 65 -7.01 27.34 -14.01
CA PHE A 65 -6.05 27.87 -13.05
C PHE A 65 -6.10 27.06 -11.74
N CYS A 66 -5.05 26.26 -11.52
CA CYS A 66 -4.80 25.62 -10.24
C CYS A 66 -4.14 26.64 -9.29
N LYS A 67 -4.87 27.10 -8.27
CA LYS A 67 -4.37 28.13 -7.33
C LYS A 67 -3.08 27.72 -6.64
N GLN A 68 -2.99 26.46 -6.25
CA GLN A 68 -1.81 25.88 -5.63
C GLN A 68 -1.64 24.42 -6.05
N LEU A 69 -0.41 24.02 -6.36
CA LEU A 69 -0.08 22.61 -6.60
C LEU A 69 0.12 21.86 -5.28
N PRO A 70 -0.31 20.58 -5.18
CA PRO A 70 -0.20 19.82 -3.94
C PRO A 70 1.25 19.45 -3.64
N ASP A 71 1.77 19.83 -2.48
CA ASP A 71 3.11 19.50 -1.99
C ASP A 71 3.10 18.40 -0.91
N GLU A 72 1.92 18.01 -0.46
CA GLU A 72 1.66 16.92 0.48
C GLU A 72 0.65 15.94 -0.14
N ILE A 73 0.67 14.68 0.33
CA ILE A 73 -0.25 13.62 -0.09
C ILE A 73 -0.70 12.80 1.12
N MET A 74 -1.96 12.35 1.08
CA MET A 74 -2.46 11.35 2.03
C MET A 74 -2.05 9.95 1.60
N LEU A 75 -1.56 9.16 2.54
CA LEU A 75 -1.25 7.74 2.36
C LEU A 75 -2.04 6.93 3.38
N PHE A 76 -2.80 5.94 2.92
CA PHE A 76 -3.59 5.06 3.78
C PHE A 76 -2.97 3.66 3.83
N HIS A 77 -2.46 3.29 4.99
CA HIS A 77 -1.78 2.01 5.22
C HIS A 77 -2.68 1.05 5.99
N LEU A 78 -2.77 -0.18 5.50
CA LEU A 78 -3.50 -1.26 6.16
C LEU A 78 -2.54 -2.05 7.03
N SER A 79 -2.82 -2.11 8.33
CA SER A 79 -1.92 -2.77 9.28
C SER A 79 -2.69 -3.44 10.41
N ARG A 80 -2.16 -4.56 10.89
CA ARG A 80 -2.60 -5.17 12.14
C ARG A 80 -1.55 -4.87 13.20
N ARG A 81 -1.96 -4.38 14.36
CA ARG A 81 -1.04 -4.04 15.47
C ARG A 81 -1.35 -4.87 16.70
N LEU A 82 -0.31 -5.46 17.29
CA LEU A 82 -0.43 -6.29 18.49
C LEU A 82 -0.99 -5.47 19.64
N ASN A 83 -1.85 -6.09 20.43
CA ASN A 83 -2.48 -5.42 21.57
C ASN A 83 -1.37 -5.01 22.56
N GLY A 84 -1.37 -3.72 22.94
CA GLY A 84 -0.32 -3.12 23.76
C GLY A 84 0.84 -2.48 22.97
N GLU A 85 0.80 -2.49 21.63
CA GLU A 85 1.74 -1.71 20.81
C GLU A 85 1.39 -0.22 20.87
N GLU A 86 2.23 0.55 21.55
CA GLU A 86 2.08 2.01 21.72
C GLU A 86 2.78 2.82 20.61
N ASP A 87 3.79 2.23 19.97
CA ASP A 87 4.48 2.90 18.87
C ASP A 87 3.61 2.91 17.61
N MET A 88 3.29 4.11 17.16
CA MET A 88 2.48 4.35 15.97
C MET A 88 3.31 4.70 14.73
N SER A 89 4.64 4.55 14.81
CA SER A 89 5.52 4.72 13.66
C SER A 89 5.22 3.67 12.57
N GLY A 90 5.38 4.09 11.32
CA GLY A 90 5.27 3.23 10.15
C GLY A 90 6.63 2.63 9.79
N CYS A 91 6.91 1.41 10.22
CA CYS A 91 8.17 0.74 9.91
C CYS A 91 8.10 -0.01 8.59
N ASN A 92 9.12 0.16 7.74
CA ASN A 92 9.39 -0.77 6.65
C ASN A 92 9.72 -2.17 7.20
N LEU A 93 9.65 -3.18 6.34
CA LEU A 93 9.75 -4.57 6.79
C LEU A 93 11.15 -4.88 7.35
N ASP A 94 12.21 -4.29 6.80
CA ASP A 94 13.58 -4.49 7.31
C ASP A 94 13.71 -4.03 8.77
N SER A 95 13.28 -2.80 9.05
CA SER A 95 13.29 -2.23 10.40
C SER A 95 12.39 -3.05 11.33
N LEU A 96 11.21 -3.44 10.87
CA LEU A 96 10.23 -4.18 11.67
C LEU A 96 10.75 -5.56 12.13
N LEU A 97 11.54 -6.23 11.28
CA LEU A 97 12.07 -7.57 11.57
C LEU A 97 13.41 -7.57 12.30
N THR A 98 14.25 -6.56 12.08
CA THR A 98 15.64 -6.53 12.58
C THR A 98 15.83 -5.65 13.82
N THR A 99 14.81 -4.89 14.22
CA THR A 99 14.83 -4.10 15.47
C THR A 99 13.93 -4.73 16.53
N LYS A 100 14.18 -4.38 17.80
CA LYS A 100 13.33 -4.82 18.90
C LYS A 100 11.97 -4.11 18.81
N SER A 101 10.92 -4.89 18.67
CA SER A 101 9.53 -4.46 18.59
C SER A 101 8.59 -5.46 19.28
N VAL A 102 7.34 -5.06 19.49
CA VAL A 102 6.28 -5.96 20.00
C VAL A 102 6.11 -7.18 19.09
N LEU A 103 6.24 -7.00 17.77
CA LEU A 103 6.23 -8.12 16.81
C LEU A 103 7.42 -9.05 17.02
N SER A 104 8.63 -8.51 17.21
CA SER A 104 9.83 -9.33 17.43
C SER A 104 9.72 -10.18 18.70
N ASP A 105 9.15 -9.62 19.77
CA ASP A 105 8.96 -10.33 21.04
C ASP A 105 7.80 -11.33 20.94
N PHE A 106 6.77 -11.05 20.14
CA PHE A 106 5.72 -11.99 19.81
C PHE A 106 6.27 -13.22 19.07
N LEU A 107 7.03 -13.01 17.98
CA LEU A 107 7.55 -14.11 17.15
C LEU A 107 8.56 -15.00 17.89
N LYS A 108 9.35 -14.43 18.82
CA LYS A 108 10.25 -15.21 19.68
C LYS A 108 9.55 -16.24 20.55
N LYS A 109 8.27 -16.05 20.91
CA LYS A 109 7.48 -17.05 21.65
C LYS A 109 7.29 -18.35 20.85
N TYR A 110 7.47 -18.27 19.53
CA TYR A 110 7.38 -19.39 18.59
C TYR A 110 8.76 -19.77 18.04
N ASP A 111 9.84 -19.35 18.71
CA ASP A 111 11.23 -19.54 18.27
C ASP A 111 11.54 -18.98 16.88
N VAL A 112 10.81 -17.97 16.42
CA VAL A 112 11.06 -17.27 15.15
C VAL A 112 11.76 -15.95 15.42
N TYR A 113 12.93 -15.74 14.81
CA TYR A 113 13.64 -14.46 14.84
C TYR A 113 14.46 -14.24 13.57
N PHE A 114 14.94 -13.02 13.39
CA PHE A 114 15.63 -12.60 12.17
C PHE A 114 17.01 -12.02 12.50
N SER A 115 17.96 -12.18 11.58
CA SER A 115 19.26 -11.55 11.67
C SER A 115 19.64 -10.93 10.33
N LYS A 116 20.22 -9.74 10.37
CA LYS A 116 20.71 -9.06 9.17
C LYS A 116 22.10 -9.57 8.80
N ASN A 117 22.31 -9.89 7.52
CA ASN A 117 23.59 -10.27 6.95
C ASN A 117 24.42 -9.03 6.58
N GLU A 118 25.72 -9.21 6.37
CA GLU A 118 26.62 -8.14 5.91
C GLU A 118 26.20 -7.53 4.57
N ASP A 119 25.59 -8.33 3.69
CA ASP A 119 25.10 -7.86 2.39
C ASP A 119 23.73 -7.16 2.44
N GLY A 120 23.17 -7.00 3.65
CA GLY A 120 21.88 -6.37 3.91
C GLY A 120 20.67 -7.30 3.83
N SER A 121 20.83 -8.54 3.34
CA SER A 121 19.73 -9.52 3.34
C SER A 121 19.40 -9.99 4.76
N ILE A 122 18.19 -10.51 4.96
CA ILE A 122 17.70 -10.94 6.27
C ILE A 122 17.55 -12.47 6.28
N ASN A 123 18.16 -13.11 7.28
CA ASN A 123 17.97 -14.54 7.53
C ASN A 123 16.74 -14.76 8.42
N ILE A 124 16.07 -15.88 8.18
CA ILE A 124 15.06 -16.44 9.08
C ILE A 124 15.75 -17.48 9.95
N ILE A 125 15.63 -17.36 11.26
CA ILE A 125 16.01 -18.40 12.21
C ILE A 125 14.75 -18.91 12.88
N TYR A 126 14.58 -20.24 12.87
CA TYR A 126 13.43 -20.91 13.46
C TYR A 126 13.88 -22.12 14.28
N LYS A 127 13.45 -22.20 15.56
CA LYS A 127 13.88 -23.24 16.50
C LYS A 127 15.41 -23.39 16.53
N ASN A 128 16.13 -22.27 16.60
CA ASN A 128 17.60 -22.16 16.56
C ASN A 128 18.28 -22.69 15.27
N ASN A 129 17.52 -22.94 14.20
CA ASN A 129 18.06 -23.38 12.92
C ASN A 129 17.94 -22.27 11.87
N LEU A 130 19.03 -22.02 11.14
CA LEU A 130 19.00 -21.14 9.97
C LEU A 130 18.14 -21.78 8.88
N ILE A 131 17.13 -21.06 8.40
CA ILE A 131 16.23 -21.55 7.37
C ILE A 131 16.78 -21.19 5.98
N SER A 132 16.95 -22.21 5.15
CA SER A 132 17.41 -22.03 3.78
C SER A 132 16.28 -21.51 2.87
N LEU A 133 16.61 -20.49 2.08
CA LEU A 133 15.79 -19.95 0.99
C LEU A 133 16.45 -20.21 -0.38
N SER A 134 17.19 -21.32 -0.53
CA SER A 134 17.92 -21.63 -1.77
C SER A 134 17.07 -22.30 -2.84
N ASN A 135 16.03 -23.05 -2.48
CA ASN A 135 15.15 -23.72 -3.43
C ASN A 135 14.05 -22.76 -3.93
N GLU A 136 14.33 -22.03 -5.00
CA GLU A 136 13.39 -21.03 -5.54
C GLU A 136 12.08 -21.64 -6.10
N PHE A 137 12.05 -22.95 -6.37
CA PHE A 137 10.85 -23.66 -6.80
C PHE A 137 9.93 -24.04 -5.64
N GLN A 138 10.39 -23.92 -4.39
CA GLN A 138 9.55 -24.18 -3.23
C GLN A 138 8.59 -23.01 -3.01
N ASP A 139 7.31 -23.34 -2.80
CA ASP A 139 6.27 -22.37 -2.51
C ASP A 139 6.66 -21.41 -1.38
N GLY A 140 6.47 -20.12 -1.64
CA GLY A 140 6.81 -19.03 -0.71
C GLY A 140 8.26 -18.57 -0.73
N VAL A 141 9.22 -19.37 -1.21
CA VAL A 141 10.65 -18.99 -1.20
C VAL A 141 10.91 -17.77 -2.06
N GLY A 142 10.40 -17.73 -3.29
CA GLY A 142 10.59 -16.58 -4.19
C GLY A 142 10.04 -15.27 -3.59
N TYR A 143 8.89 -15.35 -2.91
CA TYR A 143 8.29 -14.22 -2.21
C TYR A 143 9.16 -13.78 -1.02
N LEU A 144 9.49 -14.68 -0.10
CA LEU A 144 10.31 -14.38 1.08
C LEU A 144 11.69 -13.81 0.68
N ARG A 145 12.31 -14.32 -0.40
CA ARG A 145 13.58 -13.78 -0.92
C ARG A 145 13.47 -12.32 -1.33
N ASN A 146 12.38 -11.91 -1.99
CA ASN A 146 12.15 -10.51 -2.35
C ASN A 146 11.94 -9.65 -1.09
N ARG A 147 11.09 -10.12 -0.16
CA ARG A 147 10.76 -9.41 1.09
C ARG A 147 11.96 -9.24 2.03
N LEU A 148 12.88 -10.21 2.03
CA LEU A 148 14.05 -10.28 2.92
C LEU A 148 15.35 -9.82 2.23
N GLY A 149 15.28 -9.27 1.03
CA GLY A 149 16.43 -8.64 0.36
C GLY A 149 17.44 -9.60 -0.25
N HIS A 150 17.13 -10.89 -0.39
CA HIS A 150 18.01 -11.87 -1.07
C HIS A 150 18.09 -11.62 -2.59
N ASN A 151 17.03 -11.06 -3.17
CA ASN A 151 16.97 -10.71 -4.58
C ASN A 151 17.24 -9.21 -4.78
N LYS A 152 18.53 -8.83 -4.95
CA LYS A 152 18.97 -7.42 -5.00
C LYS A 152 18.29 -6.55 -6.07
N ASN A 153 17.80 -7.15 -7.15
CA ASN A 153 17.10 -6.44 -8.23
C ASN A 153 15.57 -6.36 -8.04
N ARG A 154 15.04 -6.96 -6.97
CA ARG A 154 13.60 -7.10 -6.69
C ARG A 154 13.30 -7.04 -5.19
N ILE A 155 13.97 -6.11 -4.50
CA ILE A 155 13.73 -5.89 -3.07
C ILE A 155 12.32 -5.34 -2.90
N ASP A 156 11.53 -6.00 -2.05
CA ASP A 156 10.15 -5.62 -1.75
C ASP A 156 9.96 -5.56 -0.23
N ASN A 157 10.54 -4.56 0.42
CA ASN A 157 10.45 -4.40 1.87
C ASN A 157 9.97 -2.99 2.29
N CYS A 158 9.56 -2.17 1.32
CA CYS A 158 9.13 -0.79 1.51
C CYS A 158 7.86 -0.70 2.37
N PHE A 159 7.70 0.43 3.06
CA PHE A 159 6.42 0.82 3.61
C PHE A 159 5.49 1.26 2.47
N ASN A 160 4.31 0.65 2.36
CA ASN A 160 3.35 0.89 1.29
C ASN A 160 1.96 1.29 1.81
N GLY A 161 1.14 1.86 0.95
CA GLY A 161 -0.23 2.23 1.24
C GLY A 161 -0.97 2.61 -0.03
N PHE A 162 -2.17 3.15 0.14
CA PHE A 162 -3.06 3.52 -0.94
C PHE A 162 -3.32 5.02 -0.94
N MET A 163 -3.64 5.54 -2.12
CA MET A 163 -3.91 6.96 -2.31
C MET A 163 -5.33 7.36 -1.88
N PHE A 164 -6.34 6.51 -2.07
CA PHE A 164 -7.75 6.81 -1.75
C PHE A 164 -8.25 5.97 -0.56
N GLY A 165 -8.42 6.60 0.59
CA GLY A 165 -8.79 5.92 1.84
C GLY A 165 -10.22 5.37 1.83
N TYR A 166 -11.19 6.16 1.35
CA TYR A 166 -12.59 5.71 1.28
C TYR A 166 -12.81 4.51 0.36
N ALA A 167 -11.89 4.25 -0.57
CA ALA A 167 -11.98 3.17 -1.55
C ALA A 167 -11.34 1.86 -1.06
N LEU A 168 -10.79 1.81 0.16
CA LEU A 168 -10.07 0.64 0.65
C LEU A 168 -10.96 -0.59 0.82
N GLU A 169 -12.20 -0.43 1.29
CA GLU A 169 -13.12 -1.55 1.52
C GLU A 169 -13.59 -2.20 0.21
N GLU A 170 -13.43 -1.52 -0.93
CA GLU A 170 -13.68 -2.07 -2.27
C GLU A 170 -12.59 -3.07 -2.71
N LEU A 171 -11.40 -3.03 -2.07
CA LEU A 171 -10.26 -3.88 -2.43
C LEU A 171 -10.35 -5.25 -1.75
N GLU A 172 -10.25 -6.31 -2.54
CA GLU A 172 -10.16 -7.67 -1.99
C GLU A 172 -8.91 -7.84 -1.10
N TYR A 173 -7.84 -7.11 -1.42
CA TYR A 173 -6.63 -7.05 -0.60
C TYR A 173 -6.89 -6.67 0.86
N THR A 174 -7.80 -5.70 1.10
CA THR A 174 -8.20 -5.30 2.45
C THR A 174 -8.85 -6.43 3.23
N LYS A 175 -9.62 -7.30 2.56
CA LYS A 175 -10.23 -8.47 3.20
C LYS A 175 -9.18 -9.52 3.54
N THR A 176 -8.25 -9.78 2.63
CA THR A 176 -7.14 -10.74 2.84
C THR A 176 -6.31 -10.38 4.07
N LEU A 177 -6.03 -9.09 4.27
CA LEU A 177 -5.21 -8.62 5.39
C LEU A 177 -5.91 -8.67 6.76
N ARG A 178 -7.22 -8.93 6.83
CA ARG A 178 -7.91 -9.18 8.12
C ARG A 178 -7.36 -10.39 8.86
N ASN A 179 -6.78 -11.35 8.13
CA ASN A 179 -6.16 -12.54 8.71
C ASN A 179 -4.71 -12.29 9.19
N GLY A 180 -4.12 -11.14 8.85
CA GLY A 180 -2.75 -10.77 9.18
C GLY A 180 -2.00 -10.23 7.95
N PRO A 181 -0.84 -9.58 8.14
CA PRO A 181 0.04 -9.15 7.05
C PRO A 181 0.42 -10.32 6.13
N GLU A 182 0.41 -10.08 4.82
CA GLU A 182 0.79 -11.05 3.79
C GLU A 182 2.14 -11.74 4.08
N PHE A 183 3.12 -10.98 4.57
CA PHE A 183 4.41 -11.52 4.99
C PHE A 183 4.28 -12.60 6.08
N LEU A 184 3.48 -12.35 7.13
CA LEU A 184 3.27 -13.32 8.20
C LEU A 184 2.48 -14.54 7.71
N GLN A 185 1.52 -14.33 6.81
CA GLN A 185 0.77 -15.45 6.19
C GLN A 185 1.70 -16.36 5.40
N CYS A 186 2.60 -15.79 4.59
CA CYS A 186 3.58 -16.56 3.83
C CYS A 186 4.60 -17.25 4.75
N LEU A 187 5.12 -16.54 5.74
CA LEU A 187 6.09 -17.08 6.70
C LEU A 187 5.53 -18.26 7.50
N ASP A 188 4.32 -18.12 8.04
CA ASP A 188 3.65 -19.18 8.81
C ASP A 188 3.44 -20.45 7.96
N SER A 189 2.90 -20.28 6.75
CA SER A 189 2.71 -21.38 5.79
C SER A 189 4.04 -22.04 5.41
N PHE A 190 5.06 -21.24 5.11
CA PHE A 190 6.39 -21.73 4.74
C PHE A 190 7.04 -22.54 5.86
N LEU A 191 7.03 -22.04 7.10
CA LEU A 191 7.61 -22.75 8.24
C LEU A 191 6.84 -24.05 8.58
N LYS A 192 5.51 -24.07 8.44
CA LYS A 192 4.71 -25.30 8.56
C LYS A 192 5.14 -26.35 7.53
N ASN A 193 5.34 -25.96 6.28
CA ASN A 193 5.80 -26.87 5.23
C ASN A 193 7.23 -27.39 5.48
N GLN A 194 8.11 -26.59 6.07
CA GLN A 194 9.45 -27.04 6.50
C GLN A 194 9.38 -28.13 7.59
N ASN A 195 8.40 -28.02 8.51
CA ASN A 195 8.18 -29.01 9.56
C ASN A 195 7.51 -30.30 9.04
N LEU A 196 6.62 -30.21 8.05
CA LEU A 196 5.99 -31.39 7.43
C LEU A 196 7.00 -32.30 6.69
N LEU A 197 8.14 -31.75 6.27
CA LEU A 197 9.22 -32.51 5.62
C LEU A 197 10.23 -33.12 6.60
N LYS A 198 10.11 -32.84 7.91
CA LYS A 198 11.00 -33.38 8.94
C LYS A 198 10.15 -34.11 9.98
N ASN A 199 10.00 -35.43 9.78
CA ASN A 199 9.48 -36.41 10.73
C ASN A 199 9.51 -35.93 12.20
N GLN A 200 8.36 -35.50 12.75
CA GLN A 200 7.95 -35.61 14.16
C GLN A 200 6.64 -34.84 14.41
N ASN A 201 5.63 -35.55 14.95
CA ASN A 201 4.45 -35.06 15.67
C ASN A 201 3.72 -33.83 15.10
N LEU A 202 2.76 -34.11 14.21
CA LEU A 202 1.70 -33.24 13.67
C LEU A 202 0.79 -32.53 14.71
N LEU A 203 1.18 -32.46 15.99
CA LEU A 203 0.32 -32.04 17.11
C LEU A 203 0.76 -30.75 17.82
N GLU A 204 1.93 -30.19 17.54
CA GLU A 204 2.24 -28.83 17.99
C GLU A 204 1.66 -27.82 16.99
N ASN A 205 0.37 -27.58 17.15
CA ASN A 205 -0.45 -26.62 16.41
C ASN A 205 -0.06 -25.16 16.73
N GLN A 206 1.24 -24.84 16.68
CA GLN A 206 1.76 -23.49 16.89
C GLN A 206 1.49 -22.65 15.63
N ASN A 207 0.25 -22.20 15.51
CA ASN A 207 -0.17 -21.28 14.47
C ASN A 207 -0.01 -19.85 14.98
N PHE A 208 1.21 -19.29 14.89
CA PHE A 208 1.44 -17.93 15.34
C PHE A 208 0.62 -16.90 14.56
N LEU A 209 0.17 -17.22 13.34
CA LEU A 209 -0.72 -16.33 12.58
C LEU A 209 -2.10 -16.23 13.24
N ASN A 210 -2.67 -17.34 13.72
CA ASN A 210 -3.95 -17.30 14.45
C ASN A 210 -3.80 -16.54 15.77
N ASP A 211 -2.76 -16.83 16.54
CA ASP A 211 -2.53 -16.14 17.81
C ASP A 211 -2.25 -14.64 17.59
N TYR A 212 -1.53 -14.30 16.53
CA TYR A 212 -1.36 -12.92 16.09
C TYR A 212 -2.74 -12.31 15.78
N LYS A 213 -3.59 -13.01 15.02
CA LYS A 213 -4.95 -12.57 14.69
C LYS A 213 -5.85 -12.40 15.93
N GLU A 214 -5.71 -13.23 16.95
CA GLU A 214 -6.52 -13.12 18.17
C GLU A 214 -6.02 -11.98 19.08
N ASN A 215 -4.71 -11.67 19.03
CA ASN A 215 -4.05 -10.71 19.92
C ASN A 215 -3.60 -9.42 19.24
N SER A 216 -4.17 -9.09 18.08
CA SER A 216 -3.95 -7.80 17.43
C SER A 216 -5.28 -7.19 16.96
N THR A 217 -5.23 -5.94 16.52
CA THR A 217 -6.38 -5.22 15.96
C THR A 217 -6.04 -4.73 14.56
N TYR A 218 -7.00 -4.81 13.63
CA TYR A 218 -6.81 -4.40 12.23
C TYR A 218 -7.24 -2.95 12.02
N TYR A 219 -6.35 -2.16 11.43
CA TYR A 219 -6.50 -0.72 11.29
C TYR A 219 -6.21 -0.24 9.87
N CYS A 220 -6.82 0.89 9.53
CA CYS A 220 -6.35 1.82 8.52
C CYS A 220 -5.66 3.01 9.21
N PHE A 221 -4.37 3.18 8.94
CA PHE A 221 -3.59 4.35 9.36
C PHE A 221 -3.56 5.37 8.22
N SER A 222 -3.87 6.61 8.53
CA SER A 222 -3.84 7.73 7.59
C SER A 222 -2.64 8.60 7.88
N TYR A 223 -1.72 8.72 6.93
CA TYR A 223 -0.55 9.59 7.03
C TYR A 223 -0.68 10.76 6.07
N LYS A 224 -0.16 11.92 6.47
CA LYS A 224 0.04 13.05 5.57
C LYS A 224 1.55 13.24 5.38
N LEU A 225 2.02 13.05 4.15
CA LEU A 225 3.44 13.02 3.84
C LEU A 225 3.81 14.11 2.82
N PRO A 226 5.06 14.61 2.83
CA PRO A 226 5.57 15.39 1.71
C PRO A 226 5.46 14.59 0.41
N LEU A 227 4.88 15.17 -0.64
CA LEU A 227 4.67 14.46 -1.91
C LEU A 227 5.97 13.93 -2.52
N ASN A 228 7.09 14.63 -2.27
CA ASN A 228 8.38 14.23 -2.80
C ASN A 228 8.97 12.97 -2.16
N SER A 229 8.61 12.64 -0.92
CA SER A 229 9.07 11.39 -0.26
C SER A 229 8.30 10.16 -0.74
N VAL A 230 7.13 10.34 -1.36
CA VAL A 230 6.28 9.24 -1.81
C VAL A 230 6.57 8.86 -3.26
N ILE A 231 6.64 7.56 -3.53
CA ILE A 231 6.81 6.97 -4.85
C ILE A 231 5.47 6.35 -5.27
N PHE A 232 5.03 6.64 -6.50
CA PHE A 232 3.90 5.99 -7.12
C PHE A 232 4.38 4.68 -7.75
N ASP A 233 3.87 3.53 -7.29
CA ASP A 233 4.41 2.21 -7.63
C ASP A 233 4.50 1.96 -9.15
N CYS A 234 3.43 2.22 -9.88
CA CYS A 234 3.38 2.10 -11.34
C CYS A 234 3.91 3.33 -12.11
N SER A 235 4.53 4.29 -11.43
CA SER A 235 5.03 5.55 -12.01
C SER A 235 6.24 6.09 -11.22
N ASN A 236 7.19 5.21 -10.93
CA ASN A 236 8.31 5.49 -10.02
C ASN A 236 9.39 6.45 -10.57
N LYS A 237 9.29 6.87 -11.84
CA LYS A 237 10.25 7.78 -12.49
C LYS A 237 9.80 9.24 -12.56
N LEU A 238 8.66 9.58 -11.95
CA LEU A 238 8.14 10.95 -11.95
C LEU A 238 9.09 11.90 -11.19
N THR A 239 9.47 13.00 -11.84
CA THR A 239 10.15 14.13 -11.20
C THR A 239 9.23 14.78 -10.15
N PRO A 240 9.77 15.55 -9.19
CA PRO A 240 8.98 16.30 -8.21
C PRO A 240 7.81 17.07 -8.82
N LYS A 241 8.06 17.82 -9.90
CA LYS A 241 7.04 18.60 -10.61
C LYS A 241 5.97 17.70 -11.24
N GLU A 242 6.35 16.59 -11.85
CA GLU A 242 5.41 15.65 -12.45
C GLU A 242 4.52 14.97 -11.40
N LYS A 243 5.03 14.69 -10.19
CA LYS A 243 4.23 14.14 -9.09
C LYS A 243 3.05 15.04 -8.73
N ASN A 244 3.25 16.36 -8.66
CA ASN A 244 2.17 17.31 -8.34
C ASN A 244 0.99 17.14 -9.30
N TYR A 245 1.29 17.07 -10.59
CA TYR A 245 0.26 16.95 -11.60
C TYR A 245 -0.33 15.55 -11.69
N TYR A 246 0.51 14.51 -11.57
CA TYR A 246 0.05 13.13 -11.56
C TYR A 246 -0.98 12.89 -10.45
N LEU A 247 -0.75 13.46 -9.25
CA LEU A 247 -1.70 13.43 -8.15
C LEU A 247 -3.06 14.02 -8.56
N ILE A 248 -3.08 15.21 -9.17
CA ILE A 248 -4.32 15.85 -9.64
C ILE A 248 -4.99 15.04 -10.75
N GLU A 249 -4.22 14.52 -11.72
CA GLU A 249 -4.73 13.63 -12.78
C GLU A 249 -5.48 12.44 -12.18
N ARG A 250 -4.86 11.74 -11.23
CA ARG A 250 -5.48 10.59 -10.55
C ARG A 250 -6.75 10.97 -9.81
N ILE A 251 -6.81 12.15 -9.22
CA ILE A 251 -7.99 12.66 -8.52
C ILE A 251 -9.14 12.96 -9.50
N LEU A 252 -8.87 13.68 -10.58
CA LEU A 252 -9.88 13.97 -11.61
C LEU A 252 -10.39 12.67 -12.25
N ILE A 253 -9.49 11.72 -12.49
CA ILE A 253 -9.83 10.37 -12.93
C ILE A 253 -10.80 9.73 -11.94
N ARG A 254 -10.43 9.70 -10.65
CA ARG A 254 -11.26 9.08 -9.63
C ARG A 254 -12.65 9.73 -9.50
N ILE A 255 -12.74 11.05 -9.62
CA ILE A 255 -14.02 11.78 -9.60
C ILE A 255 -14.94 11.31 -10.74
N TYR A 256 -14.43 11.16 -11.96
CA TYR A 256 -15.26 10.63 -13.04
C TYR A 256 -15.58 9.14 -12.80
N GLU A 257 -14.63 8.33 -12.32
CA GLU A 257 -14.84 6.90 -12.08
C GLU A 257 -15.98 6.68 -11.06
N ASP A 258 -16.02 7.51 -10.01
CA ASP A 258 -17.08 7.43 -9.00
C ASP A 258 -18.42 8.00 -9.46
N THR A 259 -18.42 8.91 -10.44
CA THR A 259 -19.64 9.57 -10.92
C THR A 259 -20.30 8.78 -12.07
N PHE A 260 -19.51 8.22 -12.98
CA PHE A 260 -20.02 7.67 -14.25
C PHE A 260 -19.77 6.18 -14.45
N LEU A 261 -18.75 5.59 -13.81
CA LEU A 261 -18.54 4.14 -13.94
C LEU A 261 -19.49 3.37 -13.01
N GLY A 262 -20.10 2.33 -13.56
CA GLY A 262 -20.94 1.43 -12.78
C GLY A 262 -20.16 0.71 -11.67
N LYS A 263 -20.84 0.34 -10.59
CA LYS A 263 -20.26 -0.31 -9.40
C LYS A 263 -19.45 -1.58 -9.70
N ASN A 264 -19.71 -2.24 -10.82
CA ASN A 264 -19.04 -3.48 -11.23
C ASN A 264 -17.76 -3.25 -12.05
N LYS A 265 -17.39 -1.99 -12.33
CA LYS A 265 -16.15 -1.66 -13.04
C LYS A 265 -14.99 -1.60 -12.06
N ARG A 266 -13.86 -2.19 -12.45
CA ARG A 266 -12.63 -2.15 -11.68
C ARG A 266 -12.11 -0.72 -11.64
N LYS A 267 -12.03 -0.14 -10.44
CA LYS A 267 -11.42 1.16 -10.20
C LYS A 267 -10.01 0.96 -9.65
N ILE A 268 -9.07 1.82 -10.05
CA ILE A 268 -7.69 1.72 -9.59
C ILE A 268 -7.50 2.61 -8.37
N ASN A 269 -7.02 2.02 -7.28
CA ASN A 269 -6.48 2.75 -6.14
C ASN A 269 -4.96 2.69 -6.20
N PRO A 270 -4.28 3.80 -6.60
CA PRO A 270 -2.82 3.80 -6.73
C PRO A 270 -2.12 3.37 -5.44
N ILE A 271 -1.15 2.47 -5.59
CA ILE A 271 -0.26 2.09 -4.52
C ILE A 271 0.85 3.14 -4.43
N LEU A 272 1.06 3.60 -3.20
CA LEU A 272 2.09 4.52 -2.80
C LEU A 272 3.09 3.76 -1.93
N HIS A 273 4.37 4.04 -2.09
CA HIS A 273 5.38 3.52 -1.17
C HIS A 273 6.47 4.55 -0.91
N LEU A 274 7.18 4.39 0.20
CA LEU A 274 8.38 5.17 0.50
C LEU A 274 9.61 4.45 -0.06
N SER A 275 10.78 5.09 0.04
CA SER A 275 12.04 4.40 -0.20
C SER A 275 12.20 3.21 0.75
N GLN A 276 12.92 2.18 0.31
CA GLN A 276 13.20 0.97 1.10
C GLN A 276 13.97 1.23 2.41
N TYR A 277 14.54 2.42 2.57
CA TYR A 277 15.29 2.82 3.76
C TYR A 277 14.49 3.73 4.70
N GLU A 278 13.27 4.11 4.31
CA GLU A 278 12.48 5.06 5.07
C GLU A 278 11.45 4.36 5.95
N ASN A 279 11.29 4.91 7.15
CA ASN A 279 10.17 4.67 8.04
C ASN A 279 9.37 5.98 8.13
N ILE A 280 8.12 5.90 8.56
CA ILE A 280 7.28 7.07 8.81
C ILE A 280 7.26 7.37 10.31
N PRO A 281 7.83 8.50 10.76
CA PRO A 281 7.66 8.97 12.12
C PRO A 281 6.18 9.19 12.48
N SER A 282 5.82 8.96 13.74
CA SER A 282 4.43 9.09 14.22
C SER A 282 3.86 10.50 14.10
N GLU A 283 4.70 11.53 13.96
CA GLU A 283 4.27 12.92 13.73
C GLU A 283 3.53 13.14 12.39
N PHE A 284 3.73 12.25 11.42
CA PHE A 284 3.00 12.29 10.14
C PHE A 284 1.65 11.56 10.21
N LEU A 285 1.36 10.87 11.30
CA LEU A 285 0.09 10.19 11.51
C LEU A 285 -1.02 11.23 11.72
N VAL A 286 -2.07 11.13 10.92
CA VAL A 286 -3.26 11.97 11.01
C VAL A 286 -4.36 11.27 11.79
N ASP A 287 -4.64 10.02 11.46
CA ASP A 287 -5.73 9.26 12.05
C ASP A 287 -5.47 7.74 12.00
N ARG A 288 -6.15 7.01 12.88
CA ARG A 288 -6.18 5.55 12.90
C ARG A 288 -7.63 5.07 13.11
N LYS A 289 -8.17 4.41 12.11
CA LYS A 289 -9.51 3.80 12.13
C LYS A 289 -9.41 2.28 12.22
N THR A 290 -10.25 1.67 13.05
CA THR A 290 -10.41 0.19 13.11
C THR A 290 -11.25 -0.32 11.92
N LEU A 291 -10.90 -1.46 11.34
CA LEU A 291 -11.53 -2.07 10.15
C LEU A 291 -12.16 -3.46 10.38
#